data_AF-A0A257PWZ4-F1
#
_entry.id   AF-A0A257PWZ4-F1
#
_cell.length_a   1.000
_cell.length_b   1.000
_cell.length_c   1.000
_cell.angle_alpha   90.00
_cell.angle_beta   90.00
_cell.angle_gamma   90.00
#
_symmetry.space_group_name_H-M   'P 1'
#
loop_
_entity.id
_entity.type
_entity.pdbx_description
1 polymer ?
#
loop_
_entity_poly.entity_id
_entity_poly.type
_entity_poly.pdbx_seq_one_letter_code
_entity_poly.pdbx_strand_id
1 'polypeptide(L)'
;MMSTKPLLSALALSLLLAGGGLTATAAYAQTQKQETIYGSQLMTQKERREYRLQMREAKTAEQREHLRAEHHKQMQERAKERGVKLPD
;
A
#
# COMPACT_ATOMS: atom_id res chain seq x y z
N MET A 1 45.12 -31.77 4.16
CA MET A 1 44.61 -30.37 4.16
C MET A 1 45.12 -29.71 2.89
N MET A 2 44.28 -29.62 1.87
CA MET A 2 44.64 -29.15 0.53
C MET A 2 44.04 -27.77 0.36
N SER A 3 44.89 -26.75 0.20
CA SER A 3 44.45 -25.37 -0.04
C SER A 3 44.99 -24.94 -1.40
N THR A 4 44.14 -24.95 -2.42
CA THR A 4 44.47 -24.42 -3.76
C THR A 4 43.61 -23.20 -4.05
N LYS A 5 44.29 -22.05 -4.23
CA LYS A 5 43.72 -20.78 -4.69
C LYS A 5 43.59 -20.82 -6.22
N PRO A 6 42.44 -20.44 -6.82
CA PRO A 6 42.40 -20.17 -8.25
C PRO A 6 42.66 -18.69 -8.55
N LEU A 7 43.66 -18.50 -9.39
CA LEU A 7 44.07 -17.25 -10.04
C LEU A 7 42.98 -16.73 -10.99
N LEU A 8 42.90 -15.41 -11.05
CA LEU A 8 42.18 -14.60 -12.03
C LEU A 8 42.62 -14.93 -13.47
N SER A 9 41.67 -15.03 -14.40
CA SER A 9 41.65 -14.34 -15.71
C SER A 9 40.68 -15.01 -16.68
N ALA A 10 39.67 -14.27 -17.13
CA ALA A 10 39.13 -14.38 -18.49
C ALA A 10 38.35 -13.11 -18.81
N LEU A 11 39.04 -12.18 -19.45
CA LEU A 11 38.52 -11.09 -20.25
C LEU A 11 37.66 -11.69 -21.38
N ALA A 12 36.38 -11.33 -21.47
CA ALA A 12 35.57 -11.57 -22.66
C ALA A 12 34.75 -10.32 -22.99
N LEU A 13 34.77 -10.04 -24.29
CA LEU A 13 34.56 -8.78 -24.97
C LEU A 13 33.09 -8.66 -25.42
N SER A 14 32.52 -7.48 -25.23
CA SER A 14 31.55 -6.79 -26.10
C SER A 14 30.25 -7.47 -26.60
N LEU A 15 29.15 -6.82 -26.22
CA LEU A 15 28.11 -6.26 -27.10
C LEU A 15 27.19 -7.24 -27.86
N LEU A 16 25.90 -7.27 -27.48
CA LEU A 16 24.80 -7.21 -28.45
C LEU A 16 23.48 -6.74 -27.81
N LEU A 17 22.90 -5.71 -28.41
CA LEU A 17 21.51 -5.25 -28.31
C LEU A 17 20.54 -6.40 -28.61
N ALA A 18 19.58 -6.68 -27.72
CA ALA A 18 18.28 -7.26 -28.09
C ALA A 18 17.25 -7.15 -26.96
N GLY A 19 16.18 -6.41 -27.23
CA GLY A 19 14.80 -6.82 -26.91
C GLY A 19 14.37 -6.93 -25.44
N GLY A 20 13.58 -5.95 -24.98
CA GLY A 20 12.84 -6.09 -23.73
C GLY A 20 12.03 -4.88 -23.32
N GLY A 21 11.30 -4.26 -24.26
CA GLY A 21 10.18 -3.39 -23.89
C GLY A 21 9.09 -4.22 -23.20
N LEU A 22 8.28 -3.54 -22.35
CA LEU A 22 7.15 -4.06 -21.56
C LEU A 22 7.64 -4.78 -20.27
N THR A 23 7.51 -4.21 -19.08
CA THR A 23 6.21 -4.12 -18.38
C THR A 23 6.31 -3.21 -17.15
N ALA A 24 6.58 -1.92 -17.36
CA ALA A 24 6.13 -0.91 -16.39
C ALA A 24 4.61 -0.74 -16.55
N THR A 25 3.79 -1.62 -15.96
CA THR A 25 2.33 -1.46 -15.68
C THR A 25 1.63 -2.81 -15.42
N ALA A 26 1.85 -3.43 -14.26
CA ALA A 26 0.98 -4.54 -13.83
C ALA A 26 0.66 -4.53 -12.32
N ALA A 27 0.88 -3.41 -11.61
CA ALA A 27 0.60 -3.31 -10.17
C ALA A 27 -0.67 -2.50 -9.82
N TYR A 28 -1.47 -2.05 -10.80
CA TYR A 28 -2.58 -1.11 -10.55
C TYR A 28 -3.97 -1.58 -10.96
N ALA A 29 -4.12 -2.82 -11.43
CA ALA A 29 -5.42 -3.36 -11.82
C ALA A 29 -5.93 -4.41 -10.83
N GLN A 30 -5.73 -4.20 -9.53
CA GLN A 30 -6.55 -4.90 -8.55
C GLN A 30 -7.81 -4.06 -8.39
N THR A 31 -8.87 -4.49 -9.08
CA THR A 31 -10.25 -4.03 -8.92
C THR A 31 -10.57 -4.05 -7.44
N GLN A 32 -10.33 -2.93 -6.76
CA GLN A 32 -10.63 -2.80 -5.35
C GLN A 32 -12.15 -2.78 -5.30
N LYS A 33 -12.75 -3.87 -4.79
CA LYS A 33 -14.02 -3.73 -4.09
C LYS A 33 -13.82 -2.53 -3.17
N GLN A 34 -14.43 -1.42 -3.56
CA GLN A 34 -14.15 -0.14 -2.95
C GLN A 34 -14.78 -0.22 -1.58
N GLU A 35 -14.01 -0.71 -0.59
CA GLU A 35 -14.47 -0.72 0.80
C GLU A 35 -14.88 0.71 1.11
N THR A 36 -16.18 0.86 1.35
CA THR A 36 -16.78 2.13 1.73
C THR A 36 -16.20 2.49 3.08
N ILE A 37 -15.26 3.43 3.09
CA ILE A 37 -14.69 3.97 4.32
C ILE A 37 -15.74 4.88 4.95
N TYR A 38 -16.13 4.60 6.19
CA TYR A 38 -17.06 5.46 6.93
C TYR A 38 -16.53 6.90 6.97
N GLY A 39 -17.38 7.87 6.63
CA GLY A 39 -16.96 9.27 6.60
C GLY A 39 -15.99 9.65 5.49
N SER A 40 -15.82 8.82 4.44
CA SER A 40 -14.92 9.10 3.31
C SER A 40 -15.10 10.48 2.67
N GLN A 41 -16.31 11.03 2.75
CA GLN A 41 -16.68 12.36 2.26
C GLN A 41 -16.03 13.51 3.05
N LEU A 42 -15.66 13.28 4.32
CA LEU A 42 -14.99 14.27 5.18
C LEU A 42 -13.46 14.12 5.17
N MET A 43 -12.94 13.14 4.42
CA MET A 43 -11.52 12.83 4.32
C MET A 43 -10.91 13.33 3.01
N THR A 44 -9.63 13.64 3.08
CA THR A 44 -8.76 13.85 1.93
C THR A 44 -8.37 12.51 1.28
N GLN A 45 -7.90 12.56 0.03
CA GLN A 45 -7.29 11.39 -0.60
C GLN A 45 -6.04 10.89 0.16
N LYS A 46 -5.33 11.83 0.80
CA LYS A 46 -4.32 11.66 1.86
C LYS A 46 -4.72 10.56 2.84
N GLU A 47 -5.64 10.97 3.69
CA GLU A 47 -6.11 10.21 4.85
C GLU A 47 -6.76 8.88 4.41
N ARG A 48 -7.47 8.85 3.28
CA ARG A 48 -8.07 7.61 2.77
C ARG A 48 -7.03 6.55 2.43
N ARG A 49 -5.89 6.95 1.87
CA ARG A 49 -4.81 6.00 1.56
C ARG A 49 -4.14 5.52 2.84
N GLU A 50 -3.87 6.43 3.77
CA GLU A 50 -3.25 6.09 5.07
C GLU A 50 -4.13 5.12 5.86
N TYR A 51 -5.43 5.39 5.96
CA TYR A 51 -6.37 4.48 6.62
C TYR A 51 -6.38 3.08 5.98
N ARG A 52 -6.38 3.00 4.65
CA ARG A 52 -6.29 1.72 3.93
C ARG A 52 -4.97 0.98 4.20
N LEU A 53 -3.86 1.72 4.30
CA LEU A 53 -2.56 1.12 4.63
C LEU A 53 -2.59 0.57 6.07
N GLN A 54 -3.08 1.35 7.03
CA GLN A 54 -3.21 0.90 8.42
C GLN A 54 -4.12 -0.35 8.55
N MET A 55 -5.24 -0.37 7.81
CA MET A 55 -6.14 -1.54 7.77
C MET A 55 -5.48 -2.79 7.16
N ARG A 56 -4.58 -2.60 6.18
CA ARG A 56 -3.80 -3.68 5.57
C ARG A 56 -2.66 -4.16 6.47
N GLU A 57 -2.06 -3.25 7.24
CA GLU A 57 -0.99 -3.55 8.19
C GLU A 57 -1.50 -4.25 9.45
N ALA A 58 -2.75 -4.01 9.83
CA ALA A 58 -3.40 -4.65 10.97
C ALA A 58 -3.53 -6.17 10.78
N LYS A 59 -2.77 -6.91 11.60
CA LYS A 59 -2.59 -8.37 11.47
C LYS A 59 -3.79 -9.15 12.00
N THR A 60 -4.47 -8.63 13.01
CA THR A 60 -5.60 -9.30 13.67
C THR A 60 -6.94 -8.63 13.36
N ALA A 61 -8.04 -9.38 13.52
CA ALA A 61 -9.39 -8.84 13.37
C ALA A 61 -9.68 -7.76 14.42
N GLU A 62 -9.22 -7.96 15.65
CA GLU A 62 -9.38 -7.04 16.77
C GLU A 62 -8.64 -5.72 16.55
N GLN A 63 -7.42 -5.75 16.01
CA GLN A 63 -6.69 -4.53 15.61
C GLN A 63 -7.45 -3.75 14.52
N ARG A 64 -8.02 -4.44 13.54
CA ARG A 64 -8.84 -3.81 12.50
C ARG A 64 -10.12 -3.22 13.08
N GLU A 65 -10.75 -3.90 14.03
CA GLU A 65 -11.95 -3.40 14.71
C GLU A 65 -11.65 -2.15 15.52
N HIS A 66 -10.59 -2.16 16.32
CA HIS A 66 -10.13 -0.98 17.05
C HIS A 66 -9.88 0.19 16.09
N LEU A 67 -9.19 -0.07 14.97
CA LEU A 67 -8.91 0.95 13.97
C LEU A 67 -10.19 1.50 13.30
N ARG A 68 -11.20 0.66 13.06
CA ARG A 68 -12.53 1.11 12.59
C ARG A 68 -13.24 1.96 13.64
N ALA A 69 -13.25 1.53 14.89
CA ALA A 69 -13.92 2.25 15.98
C ALA A 69 -13.32 3.64 16.21
N GLU A 70 -11.99 3.73 16.24
CA GLU A 70 -11.28 5.01 16.38
C GLU A 70 -11.53 5.91 15.17
N HIS A 71 -11.46 5.35 13.96
CA HIS A 71 -11.77 6.11 12.75
C HIS A 71 -13.21 6.63 12.74
N HIS A 72 -14.16 5.81 13.19
CA HIS A 72 -15.56 6.18 13.26
C HIS A 72 -15.78 7.37 14.21
N LYS A 73 -15.19 7.35 15.40
CA LYS A 73 -15.24 8.48 16.36
C LYS A 73 -14.66 9.77 15.77
N GLN A 74 -13.47 9.68 15.16
CA GLN A 74 -12.82 10.84 14.51
C GLN A 74 -13.70 11.43 13.41
N MET A 75 -14.36 10.58 12.62
CA MET A 75 -15.26 11.05 11.57
C MET A 75 -16.53 11.68 12.14
N GLN A 76 -17.08 11.16 13.24
CA GLN A 76 -18.21 11.79 13.93
C GLN A 76 -17.85 13.17 14.50
N GLU A 77 -16.68 13.32 15.10
CA GLU A 77 -16.21 14.61 15.63
C GLU A 77 -16.06 15.63 14.49
N ARG A 78 -15.37 15.25 13.42
CA ARG A 78 -15.21 16.10 12.23
C ARG A 78 -16.57 16.46 11.60
N ALA A 79 -17.53 15.55 11.65
CA ALA A 79 -18.89 15.80 11.17
C ALA A 79 -19.59 16.88 11.98
N LYS A 80 -19.51 16.79 13.32
CA LYS A 80 -20.06 17.78 14.25
C LYS A 80 -19.42 19.15 14.02
N GLU A 81 -18.09 19.20 13.88
CA GLU A 81 -17.36 20.45 13.60
C GLU A 81 -17.78 21.10 12.28
N ARG A 82 -18.05 20.29 11.25
CA ARG A 82 -18.45 20.77 9.93
C ARG A 82 -19.96 20.94 9.76
N GLY A 83 -20.76 20.61 10.78
CA GLY A 83 -22.22 20.62 10.71
C GLY A 83 -22.82 19.62 9.72
N VAL A 84 -22.08 18.55 9.38
CA VAL A 84 -22.52 17.50 8.44
C VAL A 84 -23.03 16.30 9.24
N LYS A 85 -24.11 15.66 8.78
CA LYS A 85 -24.56 14.37 9.33
C LYS A 85 -23.95 13.23 8.52
N LEU A 86 -23.30 12.27 9.17
CA LEU A 86 -22.92 11.01 8.51
C LEU A 86 -24.09 10.01 8.59
N PRO A 87 -24.27 9.18 7.57
CA PRO A 87 -25.13 8.01 7.65
C PRO A 87 -24.46 6.91 8.49
N ASP A 88 -25.23 6.26 9.35
CA ASP A 88 -24.82 5.07 10.12
C ASP A 88 -24.72 3.81 9.23
#